data_AF-A0A374WT90-F1
#
_entry.id   AF-A0A374WT90-F1
#
_cell.length_a   1.000
_cell.length_b   1.000
_cell.length_c   1.000
_cell.angle_alpha   90.00
_cell.angle_beta   90.00
_cell.angle_gamma   90.00
#
_symmetry.space_group_name_H-M   'P 1'
#
loop_
_entity.id
_entity.type
_entity.pdbx_description
1 polymer ?
#
loop_
_entity_poly.entity_id
_entity_poly.type
_entity_poly.pdbx_seq_one_letter_code
_entity_poly.pdbx_strand_id
1 'polypeptide(L)'
;MKGTIRNIAYILLLPAMTFTSCIRDEIEDCPPLQINIAVKDKNYFNVDNVEAEQRKGDNLAFREYVPTLYYVLRDLNTGDVVEESGVFEVKGDKQILPVDLCPCIPHGRYVLTVWGGMSNLDAISEDGLSLDLNPNSTEGEDIYMTNDTILYDAWHNNHTVEMERTKGKLIIEKKWECLPEGINGSRKEINGVYDNVNNAFKYTGITDVLATHLWEPEQNIITKTVLSPSLKENGTKLHLDFINASDPSSPLLTPKDVKITMKRNELTVLRYVWDCEKQDFVIYALLNNSWTIISQMDIEEE
;
A
#
# COMPACT_ATOMS: atom_id res chain seq x y z
N MET A 1 -106.30 35.53 -14.05
CA MET A 1 -106.12 34.25 -14.79
C MET A 1 -104.63 33.92 -14.74
N LYS A 2 -104.22 33.06 -13.80
CA LYS A 2 -104.03 31.60 -13.95
C LYS A 2 -102.84 31.26 -14.84
N GLY A 3 -101.81 30.69 -14.23
CA GLY A 3 -100.66 30.07 -14.88
C GLY A 3 -99.59 29.65 -13.86
N THR A 4 -99.88 28.60 -13.10
CA THR A 4 -98.98 27.98 -12.10
C THR A 4 -98.26 26.78 -12.73
N ILE A 5 -97.01 26.48 -12.30
CA ILE A 5 -96.50 25.16 -11.83
C ILE A 5 -94.99 24.94 -12.15
N ARG A 6 -94.20 24.94 -11.05
CA ARG A 6 -93.11 24.01 -10.60
C ARG A 6 -92.16 23.34 -11.62
N ASN A 7 -90.83 23.46 -11.41
CA ASN A 7 -89.98 22.47 -10.68
C ASN A 7 -88.46 22.66 -10.96
N ILE A 8 -87.66 22.57 -9.87
CA ILE A 8 -86.39 21.84 -9.71
C ILE A 8 -85.19 22.20 -10.61
N ALA A 9 -84.13 22.77 -10.02
CA ALA A 9 -82.81 22.12 -9.82
C ALA A 9 -81.76 23.14 -9.32
N TYR A 10 -81.35 23.00 -8.06
CA TYR A 10 -80.11 23.61 -7.54
C TYR A 10 -78.93 22.82 -8.10
N ILE A 11 -78.14 23.42 -8.99
CA ILE A 11 -76.83 22.87 -9.39
C ILE A 11 -75.77 23.67 -8.63
N LEU A 12 -75.15 22.99 -7.66
CA LEU A 12 -73.89 23.41 -7.03
C LEU A 12 -72.84 23.64 -8.12
N LEU A 13 -72.39 24.88 -8.26
CA LEU A 13 -71.13 25.20 -8.95
C LEU A 13 -69.97 24.85 -8.01
N LEU A 14 -69.45 23.62 -8.13
CA LEU A 14 -68.11 23.30 -7.62
C LEU A 14 -67.08 24.06 -8.47
N PRO A 15 -66.17 24.86 -7.87
CA PRO A 15 -64.98 25.28 -8.59
C PRO A 15 -64.07 24.05 -8.74
N ALA A 16 -63.95 23.54 -9.96
CA ALA A 16 -62.89 22.61 -10.32
C ALA A 16 -61.55 23.35 -10.16
N MET A 17 -60.97 23.28 -8.97
CA MET A 17 -59.54 23.54 -8.77
C MET A 17 -58.80 22.44 -9.53
N THR A 18 -58.55 22.68 -10.80
CA THR A 18 -57.52 21.95 -11.56
C THR A 18 -56.19 22.32 -10.92
N PHE A 19 -55.76 21.52 -9.94
CA PHE A 19 -54.36 21.43 -9.60
C PHE A 19 -53.67 20.90 -10.85
N THR A 20 -53.18 21.80 -11.70
CA THR A 20 -52.16 21.47 -12.69
C THR A 20 -50.95 21.06 -11.88
N SER A 21 -50.85 19.76 -11.59
CA SER A 21 -49.59 19.15 -11.21
C SER A 21 -48.60 19.51 -12.30
N CYS A 22 -47.67 20.41 -12.02
CA CYS A 22 -46.44 20.52 -12.78
C CYS A 22 -45.72 19.19 -12.59
N ILE A 23 -46.01 18.22 -13.46
CA ILE A 23 -45.10 17.10 -13.67
C ILE A 23 -43.84 17.77 -14.22
N ARG A 24 -42.77 17.71 -13.44
CA ARG A 24 -41.46 18.15 -13.87
C ARG A 24 -41.05 17.15 -14.96
N ASP A 25 -41.24 17.54 -16.23
CA ASP A 25 -41.02 16.67 -17.40
C ASP A 25 -39.55 16.31 -17.63
N GLU A 26 -38.62 16.95 -16.91
CA GLU A 26 -37.19 16.65 -16.96
C GLU A 26 -36.69 16.31 -15.54
N ILE A 27 -36.62 15.01 -15.27
CA ILE A 27 -35.77 14.47 -14.21
C ILE A 27 -34.37 14.46 -14.79
N GLU A 28 -33.47 15.30 -14.26
CA GLU A 28 -32.05 15.26 -14.64
C GLU A 28 -31.51 13.84 -14.44
N ASP A 29 -30.71 13.36 -15.40
CA ASP A 29 -30.05 12.07 -15.31
C ASP A 29 -29.26 11.99 -14.00
N CYS A 30 -29.32 10.83 -13.33
CA CYS A 30 -28.58 10.63 -12.10
C CYS A 30 -27.07 10.80 -12.39
N PRO A 31 -26.36 11.61 -11.58
CA PRO A 31 -24.94 11.81 -11.79
C PRO A 31 -24.21 10.46 -11.68
N PRO A 32 -23.26 10.17 -12.60
CA PRO A 32 -22.54 8.89 -12.61
C PRO A 32 -21.69 8.74 -11.34
N LEU A 33 -21.38 7.49 -10.99
CA LEU A 33 -20.48 7.18 -9.89
C LEU A 33 -19.08 7.76 -10.15
N GLN A 34 -18.64 8.64 -9.26
CA GLN A 34 -17.31 9.24 -9.23
C GLN A 34 -16.52 8.65 -8.06
N ILE A 35 -15.40 8.02 -8.38
CA ILE A 35 -14.44 7.53 -7.38
C ILE A 35 -13.17 8.37 -7.49
N ASN A 36 -12.72 8.88 -6.35
CA ASN A 36 -11.46 9.57 -6.18
C ASN A 36 -10.55 8.73 -5.29
N ILE A 37 -9.31 8.52 -5.72
CA ILE A 37 -8.31 7.76 -4.96
C ILE A 37 -7.27 8.74 -4.45
N ALA A 38 -7.06 8.75 -3.14
CA ALA A 38 -6.01 9.49 -2.46
C ALA A 38 -4.96 8.54 -1.88
N VAL A 39 -3.80 9.06 -1.50
CA VAL A 39 -2.75 8.32 -0.79
C VAL A 39 -2.70 8.79 0.65
N LYS A 40 -3.00 7.89 1.59
CA LYS A 40 -2.90 8.15 3.03
C LYS A 40 -1.45 8.03 3.50
N ASP A 41 -0.81 6.91 3.17
CA ASP A 41 0.56 6.61 3.60
C ASP A 41 1.62 7.22 2.68
N LYS A 42 1.63 8.56 2.56
CA LYS A 42 2.61 9.29 1.75
C LYS A 42 4.06 9.07 2.21
N ASN A 43 4.24 8.80 3.50
CA ASN A 43 5.51 8.58 4.16
C ASN A 43 5.43 7.39 5.14
N TYR A 44 6.59 6.82 5.48
CA TYR A 44 6.69 5.85 6.58
C TYR A 44 6.40 6.55 7.93
N PHE A 45 5.75 5.85 8.86
CA PHE A 45 5.28 6.44 10.12
C PHE A 45 6.41 7.05 10.98
N ASN A 46 7.61 6.49 10.90
CA ASN A 46 8.78 6.92 11.65
C ASN A 46 9.85 7.59 10.76
N VAL A 47 9.48 8.10 9.58
CA VAL A 47 10.45 8.72 8.64
C VAL A 47 11.26 9.85 9.27
N ASP A 48 10.63 10.64 10.15
CA ASP A 48 11.29 11.80 10.78
C ASP A 48 12.41 11.40 11.76
N ASN A 49 12.47 10.12 12.13
CA ASN A 49 13.49 9.58 13.03
C ASN A 49 14.66 8.91 12.29
N VAL A 50 14.61 8.83 10.95
CA VAL A 50 15.55 8.06 10.13
C VAL A 50 16.17 8.94 9.06
N GLU A 51 17.38 9.45 9.33
CA GLU A 51 18.11 10.34 8.42
C GLU A 51 18.35 9.73 7.02
N ALA A 52 18.49 8.41 6.95
CA ALA A 52 18.70 7.67 5.71
C ALA A 52 17.48 7.66 4.78
N GLU A 53 16.29 8.06 5.24
CA GLU A 53 15.07 8.14 4.43
C GLU A 53 14.55 9.57 4.35
N GLN A 54 14.43 10.08 3.12
CA GLN A 54 13.91 11.42 2.90
C GLN A 54 12.39 11.42 2.98
N ARG A 55 11.85 12.33 3.79
CA ARG A 55 10.42 12.61 3.80
C ARG A 55 9.99 13.21 2.45
N LYS A 56 8.99 12.59 1.82
CA LYS A 56 8.29 13.17 0.67
C LYS A 56 7.38 14.29 1.14
N GLY A 57 7.36 15.42 0.43
CA GLY A 57 6.41 16.50 0.70
C GLY A 57 4.98 16.02 0.51
N ASP A 58 4.00 16.58 1.23
CA ASP A 58 2.61 16.08 1.21
C ASP A 58 1.78 16.57 0.01
N ASN A 59 2.32 17.48 -0.80
CA ASN A 59 1.64 18.12 -1.92
C ASN A 59 2.09 17.60 -3.30
N LEU A 60 2.83 16.50 -3.35
CA LEU A 60 3.27 15.90 -4.60
C LEU A 60 2.11 15.28 -5.36
N ALA A 61 2.28 15.10 -6.67
CA ALA A 61 1.32 14.38 -7.49
C ALA A 61 1.15 12.93 -7.01
N PHE A 62 -0.04 12.35 -7.21
CA PHE A 62 -0.36 10.98 -6.81
C PHE A 62 0.71 9.97 -7.28
N ARG A 63 1.14 10.11 -8.54
CA ARG A 63 2.16 9.25 -9.18
C ARG A 63 3.53 9.25 -8.49
N GLU A 64 3.84 10.29 -7.71
CA GLU A 64 5.10 10.36 -6.95
C GLU A 64 5.10 9.40 -5.76
N TYR A 65 3.93 8.93 -5.33
CA TYR A 65 3.78 7.92 -4.28
C TYR A 65 3.39 6.56 -4.86
N VAL A 66 2.42 6.54 -5.78
CA VAL A 66 1.82 5.33 -6.35
C VAL A 66 1.75 5.47 -7.88
N PRO A 67 2.75 4.96 -8.62
CA PRO A 67 2.91 5.23 -10.05
C PRO A 67 1.97 4.42 -10.95
N THR A 68 1.45 3.29 -10.46
CA THR A 68 0.56 2.38 -11.19
C THR A 68 -0.63 1.99 -10.32
N LEU A 69 -1.74 1.65 -10.96
CA LEU A 69 -2.95 1.19 -10.30
C LEU A 69 -3.62 0.05 -11.05
N TYR A 70 -4.33 -0.76 -10.27
CA TYR A 70 -5.32 -1.74 -10.70
C TYR A 70 -6.51 -1.64 -9.73
N TYR A 71 -7.73 -1.76 -10.23
CA TYR A 71 -8.91 -1.82 -9.39
C TYR A 71 -9.93 -2.84 -9.88
N VAL A 72 -10.70 -3.36 -8.93
CA VAL A 72 -11.87 -4.18 -9.18
C VAL A 72 -13.03 -3.66 -8.33
N LEU A 73 -14.18 -3.46 -8.98
CA LEU A 73 -15.44 -3.07 -8.35
C LEU A 73 -16.40 -4.26 -8.43
N ARG A 74 -16.87 -4.73 -7.27
CA ARG A 74 -17.79 -5.87 -7.16
C ARG A 74 -19.13 -5.45 -6.59
N ASP A 75 -20.22 -6.05 -7.04
CA ASP A 75 -21.49 -5.92 -6.33
C ASP A 75 -21.36 -6.53 -4.93
N LEU A 76 -21.80 -5.80 -3.91
CA LEU A 76 -21.64 -6.22 -2.51
C LEU A 76 -22.45 -7.47 -2.18
N ASN A 77 -23.60 -7.68 -2.83
CA ASN A 77 -24.51 -8.77 -2.50
C ASN A 77 -24.19 -10.04 -3.28
N THR A 78 -23.85 -9.92 -4.56
CA THR A 78 -23.56 -11.09 -5.42
C THR A 78 -22.07 -11.43 -5.44
N GLY A 79 -21.18 -10.45 -5.22
CA GLY A 79 -19.74 -10.60 -5.37
C GLY A 79 -19.26 -10.55 -6.83
N ASP A 80 -20.18 -10.36 -7.78
CA ASP A 80 -19.86 -10.30 -9.22
C ASP A 80 -19.02 -9.06 -9.53
N VAL A 81 -18.07 -9.21 -10.45
CA VAL A 81 -17.31 -8.08 -10.99
C VAL A 81 -18.23 -7.23 -11.84
N VAL A 82 -18.30 -5.95 -11.50
CA VAL A 82 -19.10 -4.92 -12.20
C VAL A 82 -18.22 -4.11 -13.11
N GLU A 83 -17.01 -3.79 -12.65
CA GLU A 83 -15.98 -3.09 -13.42
C GLU A 83 -14.61 -3.59 -12.93
N GLU A 84 -13.67 -3.78 -13.85
CA GLU A 84 -12.29 -4.14 -13.53
C GLU A 84 -11.35 -3.45 -14.51
N SER A 85 -10.25 -2.91 -14.01
CA SER A 85 -9.20 -2.36 -14.85
C SER A 85 -8.11 -3.39 -15.14
N GLY A 86 -7.29 -3.15 -16.16
CA GLY A 86 -5.92 -3.68 -16.16
C GLY A 86 -5.02 -2.91 -15.20
N VAL A 87 -3.74 -3.27 -15.11
CA VAL A 87 -2.72 -2.39 -14.52
C VAL A 87 -2.47 -1.24 -15.49
N PHE A 88 -2.51 -0.01 -15.00
CA PHE A 88 -2.23 1.18 -15.79
C PHE A 88 -1.33 2.16 -15.05
N GLU A 89 -0.56 2.94 -15.81
CA GLU A 89 0.26 4.04 -15.30
C GLU A 89 -0.60 5.25 -14.94
N VAL A 90 -0.34 5.84 -13.77
CA VAL A 90 -0.98 7.07 -13.34
C VAL A 90 -0.31 8.27 -14.00
N LYS A 91 -1.10 9.08 -14.70
CA LYS A 91 -0.64 10.26 -15.44
C LYS A 91 -1.13 11.56 -14.82
N GLY A 92 -0.38 12.63 -15.10
CA GLY A 92 -0.71 13.99 -14.66
C GLY A 92 -0.21 14.33 -13.25
N ASP A 93 -0.55 15.53 -12.80
CA ASP A 93 0.02 16.14 -11.59
C ASP A 93 -1.00 16.32 -10.46
N LYS A 94 -2.16 15.67 -10.56
CA LYS A 94 -3.19 15.72 -9.52
C LYS A 94 -2.73 14.95 -8.28
N GLN A 95 -3.04 15.48 -7.10
CA GLN A 95 -2.78 14.82 -5.81
C GLN A 95 -3.80 13.71 -5.51
N ILE A 96 -5.02 13.88 -6.03
CA ILE A 96 -6.13 12.93 -5.93
C ILE A 96 -6.47 12.48 -7.35
N LEU A 97 -6.54 11.17 -7.54
CA LEU A 97 -6.79 10.57 -8.83
C LEU A 97 -8.28 10.25 -9.00
N PRO A 98 -9.01 10.93 -9.89
CA PRO A 98 -10.33 10.45 -10.30
C PRO A 98 -10.18 9.20 -11.19
N VAL A 99 -10.97 8.17 -10.91
CA VAL A 99 -11.09 6.97 -11.75
C VAL A 99 -12.19 7.17 -12.79
N ASP A 100 -11.90 6.78 -14.02
CA ASP A 100 -12.87 6.80 -15.12
C ASP A 100 -13.65 5.48 -15.11
N LEU A 101 -14.83 5.49 -14.49
CA LEU A 101 -15.73 4.33 -14.42
C LEU A 101 -16.83 4.43 -15.48
N CYS A 102 -17.37 3.28 -15.92
CA CYS A 102 -18.54 3.30 -16.80
C CYS A 102 -19.68 4.15 -16.18
N PRO A 103 -20.26 5.12 -16.93
CA PRO A 103 -21.44 5.85 -16.46
C PRO A 103 -22.70 4.96 -16.37
N CYS A 104 -22.61 3.71 -16.86
CA CYS A 104 -23.67 2.72 -16.89
C CYS A 104 -23.80 1.91 -15.60
N ILE A 105 -22.89 2.09 -14.62
CA ILE A 105 -23.00 1.42 -13.32
C ILE A 105 -24.37 1.79 -12.69
N PRO A 106 -25.20 0.83 -12.29
CA PRO A 106 -26.49 1.13 -11.68
C PRO A 106 -26.33 1.60 -10.23
N HIS A 107 -27.38 2.19 -9.65
CA HIS A 107 -27.41 2.43 -8.20
C HIS A 107 -27.31 1.09 -7.45
N GLY A 108 -26.57 1.09 -6.35
CA GLY A 108 -26.29 -0.14 -5.63
C GLY A 108 -25.26 0.03 -4.53
N ARG A 109 -24.79 -1.11 -4.02
CA ARG A 109 -23.72 -1.18 -3.04
C ARG A 109 -22.60 -2.01 -3.63
N TYR A 110 -21.39 -1.49 -3.57
CA TYR A 110 -20.23 -2.10 -4.19
C TYR A 110 -19.08 -2.25 -3.22
N VAL A 111 -18.19 -3.18 -3.48
CA VAL A 111 -16.87 -3.27 -2.86
C VAL A 111 -15.84 -2.87 -3.89
N LEU A 112 -15.10 -1.79 -3.63
CA LEU A 112 -13.98 -1.36 -4.43
C LEU A 112 -12.70 -1.84 -3.77
N THR A 113 -11.93 -2.66 -4.47
CA THR A 113 -10.54 -2.99 -4.10
C THR A 113 -9.61 -2.34 -5.09
N VAL A 114 -8.59 -1.62 -4.61
CA VAL A 114 -7.56 -0.97 -5.43
C VAL A 114 -6.19 -1.40 -4.94
N TRP A 115 -5.33 -1.80 -5.87
CA TRP A 115 -3.92 -2.07 -5.66
C TRP A 115 -3.08 -1.08 -6.44
N GLY A 116 -1.94 -0.67 -5.89
CA GLY A 116 -1.05 0.27 -6.54
C GLY A 116 0.42 0.03 -6.27
N GLY A 117 1.27 0.48 -7.20
CA GLY A 117 2.71 0.25 -7.15
C GLY A 117 3.16 -1.09 -7.74
N MET A 118 2.27 -1.81 -8.43
CA MET A 118 2.58 -3.05 -9.13
C MET A 118 3.05 -2.78 -10.56
N SER A 119 4.06 -3.51 -11.02
CA SER A 119 4.54 -3.49 -12.40
C SER A 119 3.62 -4.27 -13.35
N ASN A 120 3.02 -5.36 -12.87
CA ASN A 120 2.13 -6.23 -13.64
C ASN A 120 1.13 -6.95 -12.70
N LEU A 121 0.36 -7.91 -13.24
CA LEU A 121 -0.64 -8.67 -12.49
C LEU A 121 -0.10 -10.02 -11.96
N ASP A 122 1.17 -10.35 -12.15
CA ASP A 122 1.68 -11.71 -11.85
C ASP A 122 1.59 -12.05 -10.36
N ALA A 123 1.67 -11.03 -9.49
CA ALA A 123 1.61 -11.17 -8.04
C ALA A 123 0.19 -11.11 -7.47
N ILE A 124 -0.84 -10.78 -8.27
CA ILE A 124 -2.23 -10.68 -7.78
C ILE A 124 -2.98 -11.99 -8.02
N SER A 125 -3.91 -12.34 -7.12
CA SER A 125 -4.79 -13.48 -7.33
C SER A 125 -5.76 -13.23 -8.49
N GLU A 126 -6.26 -14.31 -9.10
CA GLU A 126 -7.23 -14.24 -10.22
C GLU A 126 -8.51 -13.47 -9.86
N ASP A 127 -8.90 -13.44 -8.58
CA ASP A 127 -10.06 -12.68 -8.11
C ASP A 127 -9.74 -11.21 -7.74
N GLY A 128 -8.47 -10.79 -7.82
CA GLY A 128 -8.03 -9.44 -7.48
C GLY A 128 -8.09 -9.11 -5.99
N LEU A 129 -8.32 -10.08 -5.11
CA LEU A 129 -8.55 -9.86 -3.67
C LEU A 129 -7.33 -10.15 -2.79
N SER A 130 -6.25 -10.71 -3.35
CA SER A 130 -5.02 -10.98 -2.62
C SER A 130 -3.78 -10.79 -3.47
N LEU A 131 -2.65 -10.56 -2.81
CA LEU A 131 -1.38 -10.27 -3.44
C LEU A 131 -0.24 -11.03 -2.74
N ASP A 132 0.60 -11.68 -3.54
CA ASP A 132 1.90 -12.20 -3.14
C ASP A 132 2.86 -11.02 -2.92
N LEU A 133 3.28 -10.84 -1.68
CA LEU A 133 4.13 -9.73 -1.28
C LEU A 133 5.58 -9.95 -1.70
N ASN A 134 6.05 -11.19 -1.87
CA ASN A 134 7.45 -11.48 -2.15
C ASN A 134 7.55 -12.53 -3.27
N PRO A 135 7.11 -12.17 -4.49
CA PRO A 135 7.02 -13.12 -5.60
C PRO A 135 8.38 -13.77 -5.87
N ASN A 136 8.40 -15.09 -5.98
CA ASN A 136 9.62 -15.89 -6.16
C ASN A 136 10.64 -15.78 -5.02
N SER A 137 10.19 -15.51 -3.78
CA SER A 137 11.07 -15.38 -2.60
C SER A 137 12.13 -14.29 -2.76
N THR A 138 11.82 -13.22 -3.49
CA THR A 138 12.68 -12.04 -3.65
C THR A 138 12.00 -10.78 -3.14
N GLU A 139 12.77 -9.69 -3.04
CA GLU A 139 12.23 -8.38 -2.67
C GLU A 139 11.12 -7.96 -3.67
N GLY A 140 9.89 -7.84 -3.17
CA GLY A 140 8.77 -7.35 -3.97
C GLY A 140 8.62 -5.82 -3.94
N GLU A 141 7.68 -5.32 -4.73
CA GLU A 141 7.46 -3.87 -4.94
C GLU A 141 6.84 -3.15 -3.73
N ASP A 142 6.89 -1.80 -3.71
CA ASP A 142 6.24 -0.96 -2.69
C ASP A 142 4.74 -0.82 -2.98
N ILE A 143 3.97 -1.75 -2.44
CA ILE A 143 2.54 -1.91 -2.74
C ILE A 143 1.67 -1.09 -1.78
N TYR A 144 0.62 -0.50 -2.34
CA TYR A 144 -0.45 0.18 -1.62
C TYR A 144 -1.79 -0.48 -1.93
N MET A 145 -2.70 -0.44 -0.95
CA MET A 145 -4.03 -1.03 -1.11
C MET A 145 -5.09 -0.19 -0.41
N THR A 146 -6.29 -0.18 -0.98
CA THR A 146 -7.51 0.18 -0.25
C THR A 146 -8.63 -0.78 -0.61
N ASN A 147 -9.54 -1.02 0.33
CA ASN A 147 -10.74 -1.79 0.13
C ASN A 147 -11.89 -1.12 0.86
N ASP A 148 -12.90 -0.65 0.13
CA ASP A 148 -14.02 0.10 0.72
C ASP A 148 -15.37 -0.31 0.16
N THR A 149 -16.42 -0.10 0.96
CA THR A 149 -17.81 -0.32 0.56
C THR A 149 -18.43 0.99 0.08
N ILE A 150 -18.79 1.05 -1.19
CA ILE A 150 -19.36 2.22 -1.83
C ILE A 150 -20.88 2.11 -1.87
N LEU A 151 -21.58 3.08 -1.30
CA LEU A 151 -23.02 3.27 -1.51
C LEU A 151 -23.21 4.23 -2.68
N TYR A 152 -23.76 3.76 -3.79
CA TYR A 152 -24.04 4.60 -4.95
C TYR A 152 -25.54 4.80 -5.15
N ASP A 153 -25.98 6.04 -4.99
CA ASP A 153 -27.33 6.50 -5.28
C ASP A 153 -27.34 7.99 -5.71
N ALA A 154 -28.52 8.56 -5.90
CA ALA A 154 -28.69 9.95 -6.36
C ALA A 154 -28.06 11.00 -5.42
N TRP A 155 -27.85 10.67 -4.14
CA TRP A 155 -27.25 11.54 -3.14
C TRP A 155 -25.79 11.18 -2.81
N HIS A 156 -25.38 9.95 -3.12
CA HIS A 156 -24.04 9.41 -2.85
C HIS A 156 -23.34 8.99 -4.14
N ASN A 157 -23.06 9.94 -5.03
CA ASN A 157 -22.41 9.68 -6.32
C ASN A 157 -20.91 9.99 -6.33
N ASN A 158 -20.35 10.65 -5.31
CA ASN A 158 -18.94 11.02 -5.27
C ASN A 158 -18.29 10.50 -3.98
N HIS A 159 -17.27 9.66 -4.15
CA HIS A 159 -16.57 9.00 -3.05
C HIS A 159 -15.07 9.25 -3.14
N THR A 160 -14.41 9.28 -1.99
CA THR A 160 -12.95 9.28 -1.89
C THR A 160 -12.50 8.11 -1.04
N VAL A 161 -11.60 7.30 -1.57
CA VAL A 161 -10.93 6.20 -0.86
C VAL A 161 -9.45 6.49 -0.73
N GLU A 162 -8.82 6.03 0.35
CA GLU A 162 -7.43 6.36 0.63
C GLU A 162 -6.55 5.11 0.70
N MET A 163 -5.47 5.12 -0.08
CA MET A 163 -4.55 4.00 -0.18
C MET A 163 -3.51 3.98 0.93
N GLU A 164 -3.23 2.76 1.36
CA GLU A 164 -2.50 2.42 2.56
C GLU A 164 -1.36 1.46 2.19
N ARG A 165 -0.12 1.75 2.61
CA ARG A 165 1.06 0.95 2.23
C ARG A 165 1.00 -0.43 2.88
N THR A 166 1.33 -1.51 2.16
CA THR A 166 1.20 -2.89 2.68
C THR A 166 2.48 -3.41 3.33
N LYS A 167 3.63 -2.78 3.07
CA LYS A 167 4.97 -3.23 3.49
C LYS A 167 5.70 -2.20 4.34
N GLY A 168 6.74 -2.65 5.03
CA GLY A 168 7.75 -1.80 5.66
C GLY A 168 9.02 -1.75 4.82
N LYS A 169 10.06 -1.09 5.34
CA LYS A 169 11.37 -1.03 4.69
C LYS A 169 12.49 -1.27 5.68
N LEU A 170 13.36 -2.22 5.37
CA LEU A 170 14.60 -2.48 6.08
C LEU A 170 15.71 -1.61 5.51
N ILE A 171 16.34 -0.80 6.36
CA ILE A 171 17.50 0.01 6.02
C ILE A 171 18.70 -0.56 6.76
N ILE A 172 19.75 -0.89 6.03
CA ILE A 172 21.02 -1.35 6.60
C ILE A 172 22.12 -0.34 6.27
N GLU A 173 22.56 0.38 7.29
CA GLU A 173 23.79 1.18 7.26
C GLU A 173 25.00 0.27 7.50
N LYS A 174 25.99 0.33 6.62
CA LYS A 174 27.27 -0.38 6.75
C LYS A 174 28.34 0.69 6.93
N LYS A 175 29.06 0.62 8.03
CA LYS A 175 30.15 1.56 8.35
C LYS A 175 31.45 0.78 8.48
N TRP A 176 32.47 1.23 7.77
CA TRP A 176 33.76 0.56 7.72
C TRP A 176 34.83 1.47 8.33
N GLU A 177 35.48 1.02 9.39
CA GLU A 177 36.71 1.67 9.89
C GLU A 177 37.86 1.47 8.89
N CYS A 178 37.93 0.29 8.29
CA CYS A 178 38.76 -0.09 7.15
C CYS A 178 37.96 -1.10 6.33
N LEU A 179 37.69 -0.78 5.07
CA LEU A 179 36.91 -1.65 4.19
C LEU A 179 37.83 -2.76 3.64
N PRO A 180 37.54 -4.05 3.89
CA PRO A 180 38.32 -5.13 3.30
C PRO A 180 38.24 -5.13 1.77
N GLU A 181 39.35 -5.48 1.13
CA GLU A 181 39.45 -5.51 -0.33
C GLU A 181 38.47 -6.51 -0.95
N GLY A 182 37.86 -6.14 -2.07
CA GLY A 182 37.00 -7.02 -2.86
C GLY A 182 35.54 -7.09 -2.43
N ILE A 183 35.15 -6.48 -1.30
CA ILE A 183 33.74 -6.36 -0.94
C ILE A 183 33.11 -5.21 -1.75
N ASN A 184 32.10 -5.53 -2.55
CA ASN A 184 31.34 -4.59 -3.37
C ASN A 184 29.85 -4.96 -3.43
N GLY A 185 29.38 -5.74 -2.46
CA GLY A 185 28.00 -6.16 -2.38
C GLY A 185 27.62 -6.77 -1.04
N SER A 186 26.31 -6.94 -0.87
CA SER A 186 25.75 -7.69 0.24
C SER A 186 24.56 -8.54 -0.20
N ARG A 187 24.48 -9.77 0.29
CA ARG A 187 23.34 -10.67 0.15
C ARG A 187 22.62 -10.77 1.50
N LYS A 188 21.29 -10.73 1.47
CA LYS A 188 20.44 -10.81 2.65
C LYS A 188 19.51 -12.00 2.48
N GLU A 189 19.46 -12.85 3.49
CA GLU A 189 18.40 -13.86 3.66
C GLU A 189 17.53 -13.40 4.84
N ILE A 190 16.27 -13.12 4.54
CA ILE A 190 15.31 -12.59 5.51
C ILE A 190 14.20 -13.63 5.70
N ASN A 191 14.19 -14.30 6.84
CA ASN A 191 13.32 -15.44 7.08
C ASN A 191 12.20 -15.09 8.04
N GLY A 192 11.00 -15.59 7.79
CA GLY A 192 9.86 -15.43 8.71
C GLY A 192 9.10 -14.11 8.55
N VAL A 193 8.91 -13.67 7.30
CA VAL A 193 7.98 -12.58 6.95
C VAL A 193 6.72 -13.14 6.31
N TYR A 194 5.64 -12.36 6.29
CA TYR A 194 4.40 -12.77 5.64
C TYR A 194 4.56 -12.90 4.13
N ASP A 195 3.92 -13.91 3.56
CA ASP A 195 4.00 -14.19 2.13
C ASP A 195 2.92 -13.42 1.36
N ASN A 196 1.70 -13.33 1.90
CA ASN A 196 0.55 -12.78 1.20
C ASN A 196 -0.20 -11.76 2.06
N VAL A 197 -0.95 -10.87 1.40
CA VAL A 197 -1.96 -10.00 2.02
C VAL A 197 -3.24 -10.03 1.20
N ASN A 198 -4.40 -10.02 1.87
CA ASN A 198 -5.69 -9.86 1.20
C ASN A 198 -6.25 -8.44 1.33
N ASN A 199 -7.36 -8.19 0.64
CA ASN A 199 -8.09 -6.92 0.63
C ASN A 199 -8.61 -6.47 2.01
N ALA A 200 -8.58 -7.32 3.04
CA ALA A 200 -8.90 -6.96 4.42
C ALA A 200 -7.65 -6.64 5.27
N PHE A 201 -6.49 -6.41 4.64
CA PHE A 201 -5.19 -6.28 5.30
C PHE A 201 -4.83 -7.47 6.20
N LYS A 202 -5.37 -8.66 5.89
CA LYS A 202 -5.00 -9.88 6.61
C LYS A 202 -3.78 -10.49 5.94
N TYR A 203 -2.69 -10.53 6.69
CA TYR A 203 -1.45 -11.16 6.25
C TYR A 203 -1.45 -12.66 6.56
N THR A 204 -1.00 -13.47 5.60
CA THR A 204 -1.00 -14.94 5.71
C THR A 204 0.21 -15.56 5.02
N GLY A 205 0.48 -16.84 5.33
CA GLY A 205 1.66 -17.53 4.81
C GLY A 205 2.95 -17.07 5.49
N ILE A 206 4.02 -17.83 5.26
CA ILE A 206 5.36 -17.52 5.74
C ILE A 206 6.30 -17.77 4.58
N THR A 207 7.20 -16.83 4.32
CA THR A 207 8.20 -16.96 3.28
C THR A 207 9.55 -16.43 3.76
N ASP A 208 10.56 -16.77 2.97
CA ASP A 208 11.92 -16.30 3.11
C ASP A 208 12.24 -15.44 1.88
N VAL A 209 12.91 -14.31 2.10
CA VAL A 209 13.21 -13.33 1.06
C VAL A 209 14.72 -13.25 0.87
N LEU A 210 15.17 -13.41 -0.36
CA LEU A 210 16.53 -13.18 -0.79
C LEU A 210 16.65 -11.79 -1.44
N ALA A 211 17.61 -10.98 -0.97
CA ALA A 211 17.89 -9.68 -1.56
C ALA A 211 19.40 -9.43 -1.71
N THR A 212 19.85 -9.17 -2.93
CA THR A 212 21.25 -8.86 -3.23
C THR A 212 21.38 -7.40 -3.65
N HIS A 213 22.35 -6.70 -3.07
CA HIS A 213 22.61 -5.30 -3.36
C HIS A 213 24.09 -5.14 -3.67
N LEU A 214 24.40 -4.71 -4.90
CA LEU A 214 25.75 -4.34 -5.31
C LEU A 214 25.95 -2.84 -5.09
N TRP A 215 27.17 -2.45 -4.75
CA TRP A 215 27.52 -1.07 -4.44
C TRP A 215 28.99 -0.81 -4.72
N GLU A 216 29.32 0.47 -4.91
CA GLU A 216 30.72 0.90 -5.00
C GLU A 216 31.35 0.95 -3.59
N PRO A 217 32.59 0.46 -3.43
CA PRO A 217 33.30 0.50 -2.16
C PRO A 217 33.42 1.90 -1.55
N GLU A 218 32.72 2.14 -0.45
CA GLU A 218 32.75 3.40 0.31
C GLU A 218 32.75 3.14 1.82
N GLN A 219 33.18 4.13 2.62
CA GLN A 219 33.20 4.01 4.09
C GLN A 219 31.82 3.87 4.71
N ASN A 220 30.78 4.47 4.11
CA ASN A 220 29.41 4.43 4.60
C ASN A 220 28.49 4.05 3.47
N ILE A 221 27.80 2.91 3.62
CA ILE A 221 26.97 2.34 2.56
C ILE A 221 25.59 2.07 3.13
N ILE A 222 24.56 2.52 2.40
CA ILE A 222 23.16 2.33 2.81
C ILE A 222 22.47 1.46 1.77
N THR A 223 21.84 0.38 2.22
CA THR A 223 20.94 -0.41 1.36
C THR A 223 19.55 -0.42 1.95
N LYS A 224 18.53 -0.40 1.08
CA LYS A 224 17.12 -0.36 1.47
C LYS A 224 16.42 -1.53 0.82
N THR A 225 15.61 -2.26 1.59
CA THR A 225 14.90 -3.44 1.11
C THR A 225 13.44 -3.36 1.59
N VAL A 226 12.49 -3.30 0.67
CA VAL A 226 11.05 -3.28 0.98
C VAL A 226 10.60 -4.69 1.34
N LEU A 227 9.98 -4.85 2.51
CA LEU A 227 9.67 -6.17 3.05
C LEU A 227 8.28 -6.21 3.68
N SER A 228 7.64 -7.36 3.55
CA SER A 228 6.39 -7.64 4.25
C SER A 228 6.56 -7.65 5.77
N PRO A 229 5.48 -7.45 6.54
CA PRO A 229 5.56 -7.48 8.00
C PRO A 229 6.03 -8.84 8.54
N SER A 230 6.61 -8.82 9.73
CA SER A 230 6.93 -10.02 10.49
C SER A 230 5.65 -10.65 11.07
N LEU A 231 5.68 -11.97 11.26
CA LEU A 231 4.58 -12.69 11.91
C LEU A 231 4.35 -12.28 13.37
N LYS A 232 5.43 -11.91 14.04
CA LYS A 232 5.43 -11.52 15.45
C LYS A 232 6.66 -10.67 15.74
N GLU A 233 6.66 -10.06 16.91
CA GLU A 233 7.82 -9.35 17.43
C GLU A 233 9.05 -10.26 17.48
N ASN A 234 10.16 -9.75 16.94
CA ASN A 234 11.44 -10.42 16.76
C ASN A 234 11.30 -11.79 16.04
N GLY A 235 10.28 -11.91 15.20
CA GLY A 235 9.96 -13.13 14.46
C GLY A 235 10.78 -13.30 13.18
N THR A 236 11.36 -12.22 12.65
CA THR A 236 12.14 -12.26 11.41
C THR A 236 13.62 -12.42 11.73
N LYS A 237 14.25 -13.41 11.11
CA LYS A 237 15.70 -13.63 11.20
C LYS A 237 16.36 -13.01 9.97
N LEU A 238 17.36 -12.15 10.18
CA LEU A 238 18.18 -11.58 9.12
C LEU A 238 19.57 -12.22 9.17
N HIS A 239 19.92 -12.89 8.08
CA HIS A 239 21.28 -13.28 7.75
C HIS A 239 21.83 -12.33 6.70
N LEU A 240 23.07 -11.88 6.89
CA LEU A 240 23.73 -10.91 6.02
C LEU A 240 25.10 -11.46 5.62
N ASP A 241 25.37 -11.47 4.33
CA ASP A 241 26.68 -11.77 3.79
C ASP A 241 27.22 -10.56 3.06
N PHE A 242 28.51 -10.28 3.24
CA PHE A 242 29.27 -9.34 2.43
C PHE A 242 30.02 -10.11 1.36
N ILE A 243 29.87 -9.70 0.11
CA ILE A 243 30.27 -10.51 -1.05
C ILE A 243 31.14 -9.71 -2.02
N ASN A 244 31.88 -10.45 -2.84
CA ASN A 244 32.40 -9.96 -4.10
C ASN A 244 31.40 -10.29 -5.22
N ALA A 245 31.00 -9.31 -6.02
CA ALA A 245 30.08 -9.46 -7.13
C ALA A 245 30.54 -10.50 -8.17
N SER A 246 31.85 -10.73 -8.27
CA SER A 246 32.45 -11.71 -9.18
C SER A 246 32.35 -13.16 -8.66
N ASP A 247 32.18 -13.34 -7.34
CA ASP A 247 31.93 -14.65 -6.70
C ASP A 247 30.94 -14.48 -5.54
N PRO A 248 29.64 -14.28 -5.83
CA PRO A 248 28.62 -14.05 -4.81
C PRO A 248 28.33 -15.30 -3.97
N SER A 249 28.75 -16.49 -4.40
CA SER A 249 28.56 -17.75 -3.68
C SER A 249 29.48 -17.89 -2.47
N SER A 250 30.62 -17.22 -2.47
CA SER A 250 31.64 -17.30 -1.42
C SER A 250 31.66 -16.00 -0.62
N PRO A 251 30.91 -15.89 0.49
CA PRO A 251 30.91 -14.66 1.28
C PRO A 251 32.30 -14.38 1.85
N LEU A 252 32.69 -13.10 1.81
CA LEU A 252 33.96 -12.61 2.35
C LEU A 252 33.84 -12.35 3.85
N LEU A 253 32.70 -11.84 4.30
CA LEU A 253 32.37 -11.66 5.71
C LEU A 253 30.90 -12.01 5.98
N THR A 254 30.66 -12.60 7.15
CA THR A 254 29.33 -13.00 7.60
C THR A 254 29.18 -12.61 9.08
N PRO A 255 28.52 -11.48 9.39
CA PRO A 255 28.19 -11.11 10.76
C PRO A 255 27.23 -12.13 11.40
N LYS A 256 27.05 -12.00 12.72
CA LYS A 256 26.01 -12.74 13.42
C LYS A 256 24.61 -12.41 12.89
N ASP A 257 23.79 -13.44 12.81
CA ASP A 257 22.37 -13.31 12.51
C ASP A 257 21.67 -12.50 13.60
N VAL A 258 20.75 -11.63 13.18
CA VAL A 258 19.95 -10.80 14.09
C VAL A 258 18.46 -11.08 13.92
N LYS A 259 17.71 -10.87 15.00
CA LYS A 259 16.25 -10.92 14.96
C LYS A 259 15.68 -9.51 14.90
N ILE A 260 14.75 -9.28 13.99
CA ILE A 260 14.11 -7.99 13.78
C ILE A 260 12.59 -8.15 13.72
N THR A 261 11.91 -7.01 13.81
CA THR A 261 10.47 -6.89 13.59
C THR A 261 10.21 -5.94 12.45
N MET A 262 9.72 -6.45 11.32
CA MET A 262 9.21 -5.66 10.22
C MET A 262 7.73 -5.33 10.47
N LYS A 263 7.35 -4.08 10.22
CA LYS A 263 5.97 -3.61 10.35
C LYS A 263 5.54 -2.87 9.10
N ARG A 264 4.24 -2.95 8.81
CA ARG A 264 3.59 -2.19 7.75
C ARG A 264 3.84 -0.69 7.92
N ASN A 265 4.26 -0.04 6.84
CA ASN A 265 4.52 1.40 6.78
C ASN A 265 5.52 1.94 7.83
N GLU A 266 6.42 1.10 8.34
CA GLU A 266 7.51 1.51 9.24
C GLU A 266 8.89 1.19 8.65
N LEU A 267 9.86 2.02 9.01
CA LEU A 267 11.28 1.80 8.74
C LEU A 267 11.88 0.98 9.88
N THR A 268 12.57 -0.11 9.53
CA THR A 268 13.43 -0.86 10.45
C THR A 268 14.87 -0.56 10.08
N VAL A 269 15.67 -0.04 11.02
CA VAL A 269 17.03 0.43 10.71
C VAL A 269 18.06 -0.34 11.53
N LEU A 270 19.02 -0.93 10.83
CA LEU A 270 20.19 -1.56 11.40
C LEU A 270 21.45 -0.83 10.97
N ARG A 271 22.46 -0.84 11.84
CA ARG A 271 23.80 -0.37 11.53
C ARG A 271 24.81 -1.45 11.86
N TYR A 272 25.61 -1.84 10.88
CA TYR A 272 26.71 -2.77 11.01
C TYR A 272 28.01 -1.95 10.94
N VAL A 273 28.77 -1.94 12.03
CA VAL A 273 30.05 -1.24 12.12
C VAL A 273 31.17 -2.27 12.16
N TRP A 274 32.05 -2.26 11.17
CA TRP A 274 33.22 -3.13 11.10
C TRP A 274 34.37 -2.53 11.92
N ASP A 275 34.84 -3.29 12.91
CA ASP A 275 36.00 -2.98 13.75
C ASP A 275 37.24 -3.69 13.19
N CYS A 276 38.25 -2.91 12.80
CA CYS A 276 39.43 -3.44 12.13
C CYS A 276 40.38 -4.20 13.04
N GLU A 277 40.43 -3.82 14.32
CA GLU A 277 41.29 -4.45 15.31
C GLU A 277 40.71 -5.80 15.73
N LYS A 278 39.39 -5.85 15.91
CA LYS A 278 38.66 -7.07 16.29
C LYS A 278 38.34 -7.98 15.11
N GLN A 279 38.38 -7.46 13.89
CA GLN A 279 37.94 -8.14 12.67
C GLN A 279 36.50 -8.69 12.80
N ASP A 280 35.61 -7.89 13.38
CA ASP A 280 34.21 -8.28 13.62
C ASP A 280 33.27 -7.07 13.53
N PHE A 281 31.96 -7.35 13.51
CA PHE A 281 30.90 -6.35 13.47
C PHE A 281 30.29 -6.09 14.84
N VAL A 282 30.11 -4.82 15.14
CA VAL A 282 29.15 -4.37 16.15
C VAL A 282 27.84 -3.99 15.46
N ILE A 283 26.73 -4.60 15.87
CA ILE A 283 25.43 -4.42 15.23
C ILE A 283 24.49 -3.63 16.14
N TYR A 284 23.96 -2.55 15.59
CA TYR A 284 23.02 -1.67 16.26
C TYR A 284 21.66 -1.71 15.58
N ALA A 285 20.60 -1.57 16.36
CA ALA A 285 19.25 -1.25 15.88
C ALA A 285 18.85 0.15 16.36
N LEU A 286 18.13 0.88 15.51
CA LEU A 286 17.53 2.15 15.91
C LEU A 286 16.18 1.87 16.59
N LEU A 287 16.14 2.00 17.91
CA LEU A 287 14.96 1.76 18.74
C LEU A 287 14.63 3.03 19.54
N ASN A 288 13.38 3.48 19.50
CA ASN A 288 12.93 4.68 20.21
C ASN A 288 13.84 5.91 19.98
N ASN A 289 14.25 6.13 18.73
CA ASN A 289 15.13 7.22 18.29
C ASN A 289 16.55 7.18 18.90
N SER A 290 16.98 6.00 19.36
CA SER A 290 18.31 5.79 19.94
C SER A 290 18.95 4.51 19.40
N TRP A 291 20.27 4.54 19.21
CA TRP A 291 21.01 3.37 18.76
C TRP A 291 21.23 2.42 19.93
N THR A 292 20.72 1.20 19.80
CA THR A 292 20.86 0.13 20.78
C THR A 292 21.72 -0.98 20.18
N ILE A 293 22.74 -1.43 20.90
CA ILE A 293 23.53 -2.61 20.51
C ILE A 293 22.65 -3.84 20.65
N ILE A 294 22.49 -4.60 19.57
CA ILE A 294 21.68 -5.84 19.56
C ILE A 294 22.52 -7.10 19.31
N SER A 295 23.79 -6.92 18.96
CA SER A 295 24.78 -7.99 18.91
C SER A 295 26.19 -7.41 19.08
N GLN A 296 26.91 -7.95 20.04
CA GLN A 296 28.34 -7.79 20.29
C GLN A 296 28.84 -9.15 20.80
N MET A 297 30.05 -9.59 20.43
CA MET A 297 30.65 -10.70 21.18
C MET A 297 31.11 -10.19 22.54
N ASP A 298 30.59 -10.84 23.60
CA ASP A 298 31.21 -10.86 24.92
C ASP A 298 32.68 -11.24 24.73
N ILE A 299 33.57 -10.40 25.25
CA ILE A 299 34.96 -10.77 25.48
C ILE A 299 34.91 -11.85 26.56
N GLU A 300 35.31 -13.08 26.26
CA GLU A 300 35.65 -14.04 27.31
C GLU A 300 36.82 -13.43 28.11
N GLU A 301 36.54 -12.93 29.32
CA GLU A 301 37.60 -12.63 30.28
C GLU A 301 38.27 -13.95 30.67
N GLU A 302 39.56 -14.08 30.38
CA GLU A 302 40.45 -15.14 30.88
C GLU A 302 40.54 -15.15 32.42
#